data_AF-A0A925J7F9-F1
#
_entry.id   AF-A0A925J7F9-F1
#
_cell.length_a   1.000
_cell.length_b   1.000
_cell.length_c   1.000
_cell.angle_alpha   90.00
_cell.angle_beta   90.00
_cell.angle_gamma   90.00
#
_symmetry.space_group_name_H-M   'P 1'
#
loop_
_entity.id
_entity.type
_entity.pdbx_description
1 polymer ?
#
loop_
_entity_poly.entity_id
_entity_poly.type
_entity_poly.pdbx_seq_one_letter_code
_entity_poly.pdbx_strand_id
1 'polypeptide(L)'
;MILSRRFLLGVAFAAAPACLVPAALGAQQRLVRFEITAVSDTSLNFRVGTEKWVAPGLQGSAVDPRRRDQLVARYRVAFVRDGVATAMVTGQTTAVSIDHVATMPAPGRRWYRGAPFWAGLLLGGAVGVATTALTK
;
A
#
# COMPACT_ATOMS: atom_id res chain seq x y z
N MET A 1 36.40 3.85 -49.19
CA MET A 1 36.44 4.23 -47.76
C MET A 1 35.01 4.41 -47.25
N ILE A 2 34.41 3.31 -46.80
CA ILE A 2 33.00 3.20 -46.38
C ILE A 2 33.04 2.69 -44.94
N LEU A 3 33.30 3.55 -43.96
CA LEU A 3 33.43 3.09 -42.58
C LEU A 3 33.32 4.23 -41.55
N SER A 4 32.16 4.86 -41.37
CA SER A 4 32.02 5.82 -40.24
C SER A 4 30.61 6.36 -39.97
N ARG A 5 29.53 5.63 -40.24
CA ARG A 5 28.17 6.12 -39.84
C ARG A 5 27.25 5.10 -39.21
N ARG A 6 27.52 3.80 -39.34
CA ARG A 6 26.66 2.73 -38.81
C ARG A 6 27.04 2.24 -37.42
N PHE A 7 28.20 2.61 -36.89
CA PHE A 7 28.68 2.12 -35.60
C PHE A 7 28.21 2.96 -34.39
N LEU A 8 27.74 4.20 -34.61
CA LEU A 8 27.22 5.04 -33.52
C LEU A 8 25.76 4.76 -33.16
N LEU A 9 25.02 4.04 -34.02
CA LEU A 9 23.63 3.64 -33.75
C LEU A 9 23.51 2.35 -32.93
N GLY A 10 24.56 1.51 -32.87
CA GLY A 10 24.54 0.24 -32.16
C GLY A 10 24.84 0.33 -30.65
N VAL A 11 25.58 1.37 -30.21
CA VAL A 11 26.05 1.48 -28.82
C VAL A 11 25.11 2.33 -27.95
N ALA A 12 24.33 3.23 -28.55
CA ALA A 12 23.36 4.04 -27.81
C ALA A 12 22.12 3.24 -27.34
N PHE A 13 21.83 2.08 -27.94
CA PHE A 13 20.66 1.26 -27.59
C PHE A 13 20.95 0.16 -26.56
N ALA A 14 22.22 -0.21 -26.36
CA ALA A 14 22.60 -1.32 -25.48
C ALA A 14 22.75 -0.93 -23.99
N ALA A 15 22.78 0.36 -23.66
CA ALA A 15 22.93 0.85 -22.29
C ALA A 15 21.59 1.20 -21.59
N ALA A 16 20.45 0.90 -22.22
CA ALA A 16 19.15 1.41 -21.80
C ALA A 16 18.29 0.54 -20.85
N PRO A 17 18.50 -0.78 -20.61
CA PRO A 17 17.55 -1.52 -19.76
C PRO A 17 18.07 -1.89 -18.36
N ALA A 18 19.15 -1.27 -17.86
CA ALA A 18 19.70 -1.66 -16.54
C ALA A 18 19.17 -0.81 -15.36
N CYS A 19 18.62 0.39 -15.59
CA CYS A 19 18.19 1.29 -14.51
C CYS A 19 16.68 1.31 -14.24
N LEU A 20 15.89 0.48 -14.92
CA LEU A 20 14.44 0.39 -14.75
C LEU A 20 14.03 -0.89 -14.01
N VAL A 21 14.82 -1.33 -13.04
CA VAL A 21 14.26 -2.20 -12.00
C VAL A 21 13.55 -1.25 -11.04
N PRO A 22 12.21 -1.13 -11.06
CA PRO A 22 11.54 -0.51 -9.93
C PRO A 22 11.91 -1.38 -8.75
N ALA A 23 12.77 -0.85 -7.89
CA ALA A 23 12.91 -1.37 -6.55
C ALA A 23 11.49 -1.45 -5.99
N ALA A 24 10.93 -2.66 -5.96
CA ALA A 24 9.73 -2.99 -5.21
C ALA A 24 10.07 -2.94 -3.71
N LEU A 25 10.67 -1.83 -3.29
CA LEU A 25 11.07 -1.54 -1.92
C LEU A 25 9.90 -0.76 -1.32
N GLY A 26 9.06 -1.47 -0.56
CA GLY A 26 8.20 -0.82 0.42
C GLY A 26 6.69 -0.97 0.26
N ALA A 27 6.19 -1.99 -0.44
CA ALA A 27 4.81 -2.44 -0.24
C ALA A 27 4.67 -3.28 1.05
N GLN A 28 5.56 -3.08 2.03
CA GLN A 28 5.40 -3.63 3.37
C GLN A 28 4.25 -2.87 4.01
N GLN A 29 3.03 -3.37 3.79
CA GLN A 29 1.81 -2.80 4.32
C GLN A 29 1.94 -2.80 5.84
N ARG A 30 2.11 -1.62 6.43
CA ARG A 30 2.21 -1.44 7.87
C ARG A 30 0.89 -1.95 8.48
N LEU A 31 0.94 -3.12 9.10
CA LEU A 31 -0.19 -3.71 9.80
C LEU A 31 -0.28 -3.07 11.19
N VAL A 32 -1.36 -2.34 11.45
CA VAL A 32 -1.58 -1.68 12.73
C VAL A 32 -2.48 -2.54 13.61
N ARG A 33 -2.15 -2.60 14.89
CA ARG A 33 -2.84 -3.37 15.92
C ARG A 33 -3.70 -2.43 16.77
N PHE A 34 -4.94 -2.82 17.01
CA PHE A 34 -5.92 -2.10 17.81
C PHE A 34 -6.47 -3.03 18.88
N GLU A 35 -6.58 -2.50 20.09
CA GLU A 35 -7.17 -3.21 21.22
C GLU A 35 -8.70 -3.20 21.10
N ILE A 36 -9.30 -4.38 21.26
CA ILE A 36 -10.75 -4.55 21.21
C ILE A 36 -11.31 -4.21 22.60
N THR A 37 -12.10 -3.15 22.68
CA THR A 37 -12.66 -2.68 23.95
C THR A 37 -14.00 -3.31 24.29
N ALA A 38 -14.78 -3.68 23.28
CA ALA A 38 -16.07 -4.34 23.48
C ALA A 38 -16.41 -5.24 22.28
N VAL A 39 -17.12 -6.32 22.56
CA VAL A 39 -17.63 -7.24 21.55
C VAL A 39 -19.13 -7.44 21.80
N SER A 40 -19.89 -7.46 20.71
CA SER A 40 -21.31 -7.80 20.64
C SER A 40 -21.47 -9.00 19.71
N ASP A 41 -22.72 -9.46 19.50
CA ASP A 41 -23.00 -10.68 18.74
C ASP A 41 -22.40 -10.69 17.32
N THR A 42 -22.45 -9.56 16.62
CA THR A 42 -21.95 -9.42 15.23
C THR A 42 -21.05 -8.21 15.03
N SER A 43 -20.72 -7.49 16.11
CA SER A 43 -19.95 -6.26 16.05
C SER A 43 -18.85 -6.24 17.10
N LEU A 44 -17.79 -5.50 16.80
CA LEU A 44 -16.67 -5.28 17.70
C LEU A 44 -16.28 -3.80 17.68
N ASN A 45 -15.93 -3.30 18.85
CA ASN A 45 -15.50 -1.92 19.04
C ASN A 45 -14.02 -1.91 19.42
N PHE A 46 -13.26 -1.03 18.78
CA PHE A 46 -11.85 -0.83 19.09
C PHE A 46 -11.49 0.65 19.11
N ARG A 47 -10.48 1.00 19.92
CA ARG A 47 -9.97 2.37 20.00
C ARG A 47 -9.04 2.64 18.82
N VAL A 48 -9.32 3.72 18.08
CA VAL A 48 -8.51 4.16 16.93
C VAL A 48 -7.21 4.82 17.38
N GLY A 49 -7.23 5.50 18.53
CA GLY A 49 -6.06 6.20 19.05
C GLY A 49 -5.56 7.29 18.10
N THR A 50 -4.29 7.24 17.73
CA THR A 50 -3.62 8.25 16.88
C THR A 50 -3.87 8.05 15.38
N GLU A 51 -4.46 6.92 14.98
CA GLU A 51 -4.50 6.45 13.60
C GLU A 51 -5.73 7.00 12.85
N LYS A 52 -5.70 8.29 12.52
CA LYS A 52 -6.82 9.05 11.91
C LYS A 52 -7.29 8.55 10.53
N TRP A 53 -6.56 7.61 9.93
CA TRP A 53 -6.92 7.04 8.62
C TRP A 53 -7.99 5.94 8.73
N VAL A 54 -8.29 5.45 9.94
CA VAL A 54 -9.37 4.47 10.13
C VAL A 54 -10.70 5.14 9.77
N ALA A 55 -11.37 4.59 8.77
CA ALA A 55 -12.57 5.15 8.19
C ALA A 55 -13.63 4.06 7.90
N PRO A 56 -14.91 4.44 7.79
CA PRO A 56 -15.97 3.54 7.34
C PRO A 56 -15.62 2.82 6.04
N GLY A 57 -15.99 1.55 5.95
CA GLY A 57 -15.79 0.72 4.77
C GLY A 57 -14.45 0.00 4.69
N LEU A 58 -13.47 0.36 5.53
CA LEU A 58 -12.19 -0.36 5.63
C LEU A 58 -12.38 -1.76 6.21
N GLN A 59 -11.55 -2.69 5.77
CA GLN A 59 -11.59 -4.09 6.18
C GLN A 59 -10.37 -4.43 7.03
N GLY A 60 -10.56 -5.31 8.00
CA GLY A 60 -9.49 -5.80 8.86
C GLY A 60 -9.78 -7.21 9.37
N SER A 61 -8.87 -7.68 10.21
CA SER A 61 -8.89 -9.04 10.75
C SER A 61 -8.68 -8.99 12.27
N ALA A 62 -9.51 -9.68 13.03
CA ALA A 62 -9.23 -9.98 14.43
C ALA A 62 -8.35 -11.21 14.51
N VAL A 63 -7.27 -11.14 15.29
CA VAL A 63 -6.29 -12.22 15.45
C VAL A 63 -6.06 -12.53 16.92
N ASP A 64 -5.70 -13.78 17.23
CA ASP A 64 -5.31 -14.22 18.56
C ASP A 64 -3.77 -14.15 18.72
N PRO A 65 -3.23 -13.18 19.49
CA PRO A 65 -1.79 -13.04 19.67
C PRO A 65 -1.19 -14.20 20.47
N ARG A 66 -1.96 -14.92 21.28
CA ARG A 66 -1.49 -16.08 22.06
C ARG A 66 -1.32 -17.31 21.18
N ARG A 67 -1.96 -17.35 20.00
CA ARG A 67 -1.93 -18.45 19.04
C ARG A 67 -1.22 -18.08 17.73
N ARG A 68 -0.08 -17.40 17.82
CA ARG A 68 0.74 -17.00 16.65
C ARG A 68 -0.05 -16.16 15.64
N ASP A 69 -0.83 -15.19 16.12
CA ASP A 69 -1.66 -14.30 15.31
C ASP A 69 -2.67 -15.08 14.42
N GLN A 70 -3.24 -16.17 14.95
CA GLN A 70 -4.27 -16.96 14.26
C GLN A 70 -5.48 -16.08 13.92
N LEU A 71 -5.99 -16.20 12.69
CA LEU A 71 -7.19 -15.50 12.26
C LEU A 71 -8.40 -15.98 13.05
N VAL A 72 -9.06 -15.05 13.76
CA VAL A 72 -10.28 -15.31 14.54
C VAL A 72 -11.51 -14.88 13.76
N ALA A 73 -11.47 -13.67 13.19
CA ALA A 73 -12.55 -13.10 12.41
C ALA A 73 -12.06 -12.08 11.39
N ARG A 74 -12.86 -11.84 10.35
CA ARG A 74 -12.75 -10.71 9.44
C ARG A 74 -13.86 -9.72 9.76
N TYR A 75 -13.56 -8.44 9.62
CA TYR A 75 -14.52 -7.39 9.92
C TYR A 75 -14.42 -6.24 8.92
N ARG A 76 -15.48 -5.43 8.89
CA ARG A 76 -15.53 -4.18 8.14
C ARG A 76 -15.99 -3.05 9.05
N VAL A 77 -15.27 -1.93 9.04
CA VAL A 77 -15.63 -0.75 9.84
C VAL A 77 -16.95 -0.18 9.33
N ALA A 78 -17.95 -0.10 10.20
CA ALA A 78 -19.25 0.47 9.89
C ALA A 78 -19.22 1.99 10.07
N PHE A 79 -18.74 2.45 11.22
CA PHE A 79 -18.58 3.87 11.53
C PHE A 79 -17.51 4.09 12.59
N VAL A 80 -17.07 5.35 12.71
CA VAL A 80 -16.12 5.79 13.74
C VAL A 80 -16.74 6.98 14.47
N ARG A 81 -16.82 6.92 15.79
CA ARG A 81 -17.38 7.97 16.65
C ARG A 81 -16.52 8.14 17.89
N ASP A 82 -16.16 9.37 18.23
CA ASP A 82 -15.40 9.72 19.44
C ASP A 82 -14.09 8.92 19.61
N GLY A 83 -13.39 8.63 18.50
CA GLY A 83 -12.14 7.86 18.51
C GLY A 83 -12.31 6.35 18.72
N VAL A 84 -13.54 5.86 18.70
CA VAL A 84 -13.90 4.44 18.75
C VAL A 84 -14.47 4.03 17.39
N ALA A 85 -13.92 2.98 16.81
CA ALA A 85 -14.42 2.37 15.59
C ALA A 85 -15.34 1.21 15.93
N THR A 86 -16.54 1.21 15.37
CA THR A 86 -17.46 0.08 15.39
C THR A 86 -17.35 -0.66 14.08
N ALA A 87 -16.99 -1.94 14.15
CA ALA A 87 -16.85 -2.82 13.00
C ALA A 87 -17.85 -3.96 13.07
N MET A 88 -18.34 -4.37 11.91
CA MET A 88 -19.22 -5.53 11.72
C MET A 88 -18.36 -6.72 11.32
N VAL A 89 -18.56 -7.84 11.99
CA VAL A 89 -17.92 -9.11 11.66
C VAL A 89 -18.51 -9.63 10.35
N THR A 90 -17.66 -9.85 9.35
CA THR A 90 -18.07 -10.33 8.02
C THR A 90 -17.77 -11.81 7.80
N GLY A 91 -16.91 -12.39 8.62
CA GLY A 91 -16.63 -13.82 8.63
C GLY A 91 -15.93 -14.22 9.91
N GLN A 92 -16.29 -15.35 10.48
CA GLN A 92 -15.80 -15.77 11.79
C GLN A 92 -15.33 -17.22 11.74
N THR A 93 -14.15 -17.46 12.29
CA THR A 93 -13.58 -18.80 12.46
C THR A 93 -13.70 -19.27 13.91
N THR A 94 -13.66 -18.34 14.87
CA THR A 94 -13.82 -18.62 16.31
C THR A 94 -14.50 -17.43 17.00
N ALA A 95 -15.11 -17.64 18.17
CA ALA A 95 -15.70 -16.59 18.98
C ALA A 95 -14.72 -15.42 19.22
N VAL A 96 -15.15 -14.20 18.93
CA VAL A 96 -14.34 -13.00 19.18
C VAL A 96 -14.49 -12.60 20.65
N SER A 97 -13.38 -12.57 21.37
CA SER A 97 -13.20 -11.96 22.70
C SER A 97 -12.42 -10.64 22.63
N ILE A 98 -12.48 -9.87 23.72
CA ILE A 98 -11.66 -8.68 23.98
C ILE A 98 -10.15 -8.99 24.09
N ASP A 99 -9.78 -10.24 24.39
CA ASP A 99 -8.36 -10.67 24.42
C ASP A 99 -7.71 -10.71 23.02
N HIS A 100 -8.52 -10.65 21.96
CA HIS A 100 -8.04 -10.61 20.59
C HIS A 100 -7.66 -9.20 20.17
N VAL A 101 -6.84 -9.13 19.14
CA VAL A 101 -6.34 -7.86 18.60
C VAL A 101 -6.95 -7.65 17.22
N ALA A 102 -7.58 -6.49 17.02
CA ALA A 102 -8.02 -6.07 15.70
C ALA A 102 -6.82 -5.55 14.91
N THR A 103 -6.62 -6.06 13.71
CA THR A 103 -5.51 -5.68 12.83
C THR A 103 -6.03 -5.12 11.52
N MET A 104 -5.38 -4.08 11.02
CA MET A 104 -5.74 -3.45 9.76
C MET A 104 -4.51 -2.91 9.03
N PRO A 105 -4.39 -3.12 7.71
CA PRO A 105 -3.31 -2.53 6.94
C PRO A 105 -3.55 -1.03 6.81
N ALA A 106 -2.53 -0.24 7.18
CA ALA A 106 -2.56 1.19 6.92
C ALA A 106 -2.55 1.43 5.40
N PRO A 107 -3.36 2.39 4.89
CA PRO A 107 -3.38 2.70 3.48
C PRO A 107 -1.99 3.14 3.02
N GLY A 108 -1.48 2.49 1.98
CA GLY A 108 -0.20 2.85 1.38
C GLY A 108 -0.21 4.28 0.83
N ARG A 109 0.95 4.95 0.85
CA ARG A 109 1.11 6.23 0.15
C ARG A 109 0.84 6.01 -1.34
N ARG A 110 0.02 6.88 -1.93
CA ARG A 110 -0.29 6.81 -3.37
C ARG A 110 1.00 6.99 -4.18
N TRP A 111 1.32 6.02 -5.03
CA TRP A 111 2.58 5.95 -5.77
C TRP A 111 2.89 7.22 -6.60
N TYR A 112 1.86 7.82 -7.23
CA TYR A 112 1.99 9.03 -8.05
C TYR A 112 2.32 10.31 -7.24
N ARG A 113 2.23 10.26 -5.91
CA ARG A 113 2.66 11.37 -5.05
C ARG A 113 4.13 11.29 -4.69
N GLY A 114 4.84 10.22 -5.09
CA GLY A 114 6.26 10.07 -4.83
C GLY A 114 7.13 10.94 -5.74
N ALA A 115 8.21 11.51 -5.20
CA ALA A 115 9.28 12.14 -5.97
C ALA A 115 9.79 11.31 -7.17
N PRO A 116 9.98 9.97 -7.07
CA PRO A 116 10.46 9.20 -8.22
C PRO A 116 9.48 9.19 -9.40
N PHE A 117 8.17 9.24 -9.15
CA PHE A 117 7.18 9.34 -10.23
C PHE A 117 7.36 10.64 -11.02
N TRP A 118 7.45 11.77 -10.31
CA TRP A 118 7.64 13.07 -10.94
C TRP A 118 9.01 13.22 -11.60
N ALA A 119 10.07 12.67 -10.99
CA ALA A 119 11.39 12.65 -11.60
C ALA A 119 11.40 11.88 -12.92
N GLY A 120 10.78 10.69 -12.96
CA GLY A 120 10.65 9.89 -14.18
C GLY A 120 9.81 10.58 -15.25
N LEU A 121 8.70 11.23 -14.87
CA LEU A 121 7.87 12.01 -15.78
C LEU A 121 8.66 13.17 -16.42
N LEU A 122 9.41 13.93 -15.61
CA LEU A 122 10.23 15.04 -16.10
C LEU A 122 11.35 14.57 -17.03
N LEU A 123 12.05 13.48 -16.66
CA LEU A 123 13.09 12.88 -17.49
C LEU A 123 12.54 12.38 -18.83
N GLY A 124 11.44 11.64 -18.81
CA GLY A 124 10.79 11.15 -20.02
C GLY A 124 10.31 12.29 -20.93
N GLY A 125 9.74 13.35 -20.34
CA GLY A 125 9.34 14.55 -21.05
C GLY A 125 10.53 15.25 -21.74
N ALA A 126 11.64 15.44 -21.03
CA ALA A 126 12.85 16.07 -21.59
C ALA A 126 13.43 15.28 -22.76
N VAL A 127 13.48 13.94 -22.65
CA VAL A 127 13.95 13.07 -23.75
C VAL A 127 13.02 13.17 -24.96
N GLY A 128 11.69 13.16 -24.77
CA GLY A 128 10.73 13.31 -25.87
C GLY A 128 10.84 14.66 -26.60
N VAL A 129 11.09 15.74 -25.86
CA VAL A 129 11.34 17.06 -26.48
C VAL A 129 12.67 17.07 -27.24
N ALA A 130 13.73 16.48 -26.68
CA ALA A 130 15.02 16.43 -27.36
C ALA A 130 14.96 15.62 -28.66
N THR A 131 14.28 14.47 -28.67
CA THR A 131 14.15 13.64 -29.88
C THR A 131 13.32 14.32 -30.96
N THR A 132 12.24 15.01 -30.61
CA THR A 132 11.43 15.77 -31.59
C THR A 132 12.18 16.98 -32.13
N ALA A 133 12.99 17.67 -31.32
CA ALA A 133 13.83 18.79 -31.77
C ALA A 133 14.95 18.34 -32.74
N LEU A 134 15.53 17.15 -32.54
CA LEU A 134 16.56 16.57 -33.41
C LEU A 134 16.03 16.01 -34.75
N THR A 135 14.72 15.77 -34.85
CA THR A 135 14.08 15.20 -36.05
C THR A 135 13.59 16.29 -37.02
N LYS A 136 13.74 17.56 -36.66
CA LYS A 136 13.35 18.73 -37.47
C LYS A 136 14.55 19.30 -38.21
#